data_AF-A0A534RJ29-F1
#
_entry.id   AF-A0A534RJ29-F1
#
_cell.length_a   1.000
_cell.length_b   1.000
_cell.length_c   1.000
_cell.angle_alpha   90.00
_cell.angle_beta   90.00
_cell.angle_gamma   90.00
#
_symmetry.space_group_name_H-M   'P 1'
#
loop_
_entity.id
_entity.type
_entity.pdbx_description
1 polymer ?
#
loop_
_entity_poly.entity_id
_entity_poly.type
_entity_poly.pdbx_seq_one_letter_code
_entity_poly.pdbx_strand_id
1 'polypeptide(L)'
;MRMVTKTIRIRGDRGVRAVEALFDTGASKSLIRRDVARRVGRLLRSPTAWTFQLGDGKGRLTTNEMVGLFFQLKGVPIAHTFIVARH
;
A
#
# COMPACT_ATOMS: atom_id res chain seq x y z
N MET A 1 -15.04 3.31 13.54
CA MET A 1 -13.78 3.20 12.77
C MET A 1 -12.85 2.29 13.54
N ARG A 2 -12.38 1.17 12.96
CA ARG A 2 -11.50 0.21 13.65
C ARG A 2 -10.16 0.18 12.94
N MET A 3 -9.11 0.51 13.68
CA MET A 3 -7.73 0.46 13.22
C MET A 3 -7.04 -0.70 13.92
N VAL A 4 -6.38 -1.55 13.15
CA VAL A 4 -5.56 -2.64 13.70
C VAL A 4 -4.22 -2.64 12.99
N THR A 5 -3.13 -2.57 13.73
CA THR A 5 -1.79 -2.78 13.19
C THR A 5 -1.43 -4.26 13.27
N LYS A 6 -0.85 -4.78 12.19
CA LYS A 6 -0.30 -6.15 12.15
C LYS A 6 0.97 -6.17 11.31
N THR A 7 1.93 -6.95 11.76
CA THR A 7 3.07 -7.32 10.92
C THR A 7 2.61 -8.31 9.84
N ILE A 8 2.80 -7.96 8.58
CA ILE A 8 2.54 -8.85 7.43
C ILE A 8 3.80 -9.02 6.60
N ARG A 9 3.93 -10.17 5.93
CA ARG A 9 4.96 -10.37 4.91
C ARG A 9 4.38 -10.06 3.54
N ILE A 10 4.96 -9.08 2.88
CA ILE A 10 4.66 -8.71 1.49
C ILE A 10 5.75 -9.26 0.57
N ARG A 11 5.35 -9.72 -0.61
CA ARG A 11 6.23 -10.31 -1.63
C ARG A 11 5.98 -9.65 -2.97
N GLY A 12 7.05 -9.30 -3.67
CA GLY A 12 7.04 -8.82 -5.05
C GLY A 12 8.19 -9.42 -5.85
N ASP A 13 8.44 -8.87 -7.03
CA ASP A 13 9.51 -9.30 -7.95
C ASP A 13 10.93 -9.03 -7.41
N ARG A 14 11.07 -8.19 -6.37
CA ARG A 14 12.37 -7.88 -5.75
C ARG A 14 12.60 -8.57 -4.41
N GLY A 15 11.66 -9.42 -3.98
CA GLY A 15 11.82 -10.25 -2.78
C GLY A 15 10.66 -10.13 -1.79
N VAL A 16 10.96 -10.41 -0.53
CA VAL A 16 9.98 -10.50 0.56
C VAL A 16 10.39 -9.58 1.70
N ARG A 17 9.42 -8.90 2.31
CA ARG A 17 9.67 -8.05 3.47
C ARG A 17 8.55 -8.12 4.50
N ALA A 18 8.93 -8.16 5.78
CA ALA A 18 7.99 -7.93 6.88
C ALA A 18 7.78 -6.43 7.06
N VAL A 19 6.53 -6.00 7.14
CA VAL A 19 6.13 -4.60 7.33
C VAL A 19 5.03 -4.53 8.37
N GLU A 20 5.00 -3.46 9.15
CA GLU A 20 3.82 -3.10 9.92
C GLU A 20 2.78 -2.49 8.99
N ALA A 21 1.61 -3.11 8.92
CA ALA A 21 0.49 -2.66 8.10
C ALA A 21 -0.68 -2.24 9.00
N LEU A 22 -1.29 -1.11 8.66
CA LEU A 22 -2.51 -0.62 9.27
C LEU A 22 -3.71 -1.12 8.45
N PHE A 23 -4.56 -1.92 9.08
CA PHE A 23 -5.87 -2.29 8.54
C PHE A 23 -6.87 -1.21 8.94
N ASP A 24 -7.19 -0.35 7.97
CA ASP A 24 -8.04 0.82 8.15
C ASP A 24 -9.28 0.73 7.26
N THR A 25 -10.45 0.53 7.88
CA THR A 25 -11.74 0.50 7.18
C THR A 25 -12.20 1.88 6.70
N GLY A 26 -11.55 2.97 7.16
CA GLY A 26 -11.80 4.34 6.71
C GLY A 26 -11.01 4.72 5.45
N ALA A 27 -9.99 3.94 5.08
CA ALA A 27 -9.21 4.18 3.88
C ALA A 27 -9.95 3.68 2.63
N SER A 28 -10.08 4.54 1.62
CA SER A 28 -10.73 4.19 0.35
C SER A 28 -9.86 3.31 -0.55
N LYS A 29 -8.56 3.25 -0.30
CA LYS A 29 -7.56 2.45 -1.02
C LYS A 29 -6.42 1.99 -0.10
N SER A 30 -5.81 0.87 -0.45
CA SER A 30 -4.57 0.41 0.17
C SER A 30 -3.38 1.24 -0.33
N LEU A 31 -2.73 1.93 0.59
CA LEU A 31 -1.55 2.75 0.32
C LEU A 31 -0.28 2.05 0.80
N ILE A 32 0.82 2.27 0.09
CA ILE A 32 2.15 1.81 0.50
C ILE A 32 3.15 2.96 0.37
N ARG A 33 4.04 3.11 1.36
CA ARG A 33 5.12 4.09 1.28
C ARG A 33 6.06 3.74 0.13
N ARG A 34 6.48 4.74 -0.65
CA ARG A 34 7.34 4.55 -1.82
C ARG A 34 8.65 3.83 -1.51
N ASP A 35 9.29 4.15 -0.39
CA ASP A 35 10.57 3.57 0.02
C ASP A 35 10.46 2.06 0.33
N VAL A 36 9.31 1.62 0.86
CA VAL A 36 8.98 0.22 1.08
C VAL A 36 8.68 -0.45 -0.25
N ALA A 37 7.81 0.16 -1.06
CA ALA A 37 7.40 -0.38 -2.36
C ALA A 37 8.58 -0.66 -3.29
N ARG A 38 9.54 0.28 -3.40
CA ARG A 38 10.75 0.11 -4.24
C ARG A 38 11.61 -1.08 -3.81
N ARG A 39 11.63 -1.41 -2.52
CA ARG A 39 12.46 -2.48 -1.96
C ARG A 39 11.86 -3.87 -2.16
N VAL A 40 10.55 -3.96 -2.38
CA VAL A 40 9.86 -5.25 -2.52
C VAL A 40 9.37 -5.54 -3.94
N GLY A 41 9.12 -4.51 -4.76
CA GLY A 41 8.72 -4.69 -6.14
C GLY A 41 8.97 -3.53 -7.09
N ARG A 42 8.75 -3.78 -8.37
CA ARG A 42 8.80 -2.79 -9.45
C ARG A 42 7.62 -1.84 -9.35
N LEU A 43 7.91 -0.54 -9.30
CA LEU A 43 6.89 0.49 -9.40
C LEU A 43 6.39 0.57 -10.84
N LEU A 44 5.07 0.64 -11.00
CA LEU A 44 4.40 0.84 -12.28
C LEU A 44 3.68 2.18 -12.27
N ARG A 45 3.53 2.77 -13.45
CA ARG A 45 2.64 3.92 -13.62
C ARG A 45 1.19 3.42 -13.51
N SER A 46 0.42 4.04 -12.63
CA SER A 46 -1.02 3.81 -12.54
C SER A 46 -1.70 4.44 -13.77
N PRO A 47 -2.71 3.79 -14.36
CA PRO A 47 -3.50 4.36 -15.46
C PRO A 47 -4.30 5.60 -15.01
N THR A 48 -4.51 5.76 -13.70
CA THR A 48 -5.24 6.87 -13.08
C THR A 48 -4.30 7.68 -12.19
N ALA A 49 -4.36 9.01 -12.27
CA ALA A 49 -3.77 9.88 -11.26
C ALA A 49 -4.71 9.93 -10.04
N TRP A 50 -4.25 9.42 -8.90
CA TRP A 50 -5.01 9.38 -7.67
C TRP A 50 -4.76 10.63 -6.86
N THR A 51 -5.82 11.22 -6.31
CA THR A 51 -5.73 12.27 -5.29
C THR A 51 -6.56 11.86 -4.08
N PHE A 52 -5.93 11.81 -2.91
CA PHE A 52 -6.57 11.47 -1.64
C PHE A 52 -6.57 12.68 -0.73
N GLN A 53 -7.68 12.90 0.00
CA GLN A 53 -7.69 13.79 1.15
C GLN A 53 -7.15 13.03 2.36
N LEU A 54 -6.24 13.65 3.12
CA LEU A 54 -5.68 13.05 4.33
C LEU A 54 -6.66 13.21 5.51
N GLY A 55 -6.42 12.44 6.57
CA GLY A 55 -7.32 12.40 7.75
C GLY A 55 -7.45 13.72 8.51
N ASP A 56 -6.57 14.70 8.25
CA ASP A 56 -6.65 16.07 8.78
C ASP A 56 -7.67 16.95 8.03
N GLY A 57 -8.24 16.46 6.93
CA GLY A 57 -9.19 17.18 6.08
C GLY A 57 -8.55 18.28 5.22
N LYS A 58 -7.25 18.55 5.35
CA LYS A 58 -6.55 19.65 4.67
C LYS A 58 -5.48 19.16 3.71
N GLY A 59 -4.72 18.14 4.12
CA GLY A 59 -3.67 17.54 3.33
C GLY A 59 -4.24 16.82 2.10
N ARG A 60 -3.51 16.91 0.98
CA ARG A 60 -3.80 16.15 -0.24
C ARG A 60 -2.57 15.36 -0.64
N LEU A 61 -2.78 14.10 -1.00
CA LEU A 61 -1.75 13.23 -1.56
C LEU A 61 -2.12 12.92 -3.02
N THR A 62 -1.30 13.37 -3.96
CA THR A 62 -1.46 13.04 -5.37
C THR A 62 -0.36 12.08 -5.83
N THR A 63 -0.73 11.01 -6.52
CA THR A 63 0.21 10.00 -7.01
C THR A 63 -0.30 9.30 -8.26
N ASN A 64 0.62 8.86 -9.10
CA ASN A 64 0.34 8.08 -10.30
C ASN A 64 1.17 6.78 -10.32
N GLU A 65 1.58 6.29 -9.16
CA GLU A 65 2.36 5.07 -9.03
C GLU A 65 1.60 3.99 -8.29
N MET A 66 1.82 2.74 -8.71
CA MET A 66 1.27 1.55 -8.08
C MET A 66 2.32 0.43 -8.01
N VAL A 67 2.06 -0.56 -7.18
CA VAL A 67 2.85 -1.80 -7.11
C VAL A 67 1.91 -2.99 -6.87
N GLY A 68 2.10 -4.07 -7.62
CA GLY A 68 1.42 -5.34 -7.39
C GLY A 68 2.21 -6.20 -6.44
N LEU A 69 1.60 -6.66 -5.34
CA LEU A 69 2.24 -7.47 -4.32
C LEU A 69 1.36 -8.63 -3.89
N PHE A 70 2.00 -9.66 -3.35
CA PHE A 70 1.38 -10.80 -2.72
C PHE A 70 1.60 -10.76 -1.21
N PHE A 71 0.61 -11.14 -0.43
CA PHE A 71 0.73 -11.31 1.02
C PHE A 71 -0.26 -12.36 1.52
N GLN A 72 -0.12 -12.77 2.78
CA GLN A 72 -1.04 -13.72 3.40
C GLN A 72 -1.81 -13.05 4.53
N LEU A 73 -3.12 -13.29 4.58
CA LEU A 73 -3.97 -12.96 5.72
C LEU A 73 -4.65 -14.23 6.22
N LYS A 74 -4.42 -14.58 7.50
CA LYS A 74 -5.00 -15.78 8.12
C LYS A 74 -4.82 -17.05 7.26
N GLY A 75 -3.64 -17.22 6.66
CA GLY A 75 -3.30 -18.34 5.77
C GLY A 75 -3.77 -18.18 4.32
N VAL A 76 -4.62 -17.20 4.01
CA VAL A 76 -5.15 -16.98 2.66
C VAL A 76 -4.18 -16.11 1.84
N PRO A 77 -3.70 -16.56 0.68
CA PRO A 77 -2.87 -15.76 -0.21
C PRO A 77 -3.72 -14.71 -0.93
N ILE A 78 -3.23 -13.48 -0.97
CA ILE A 78 -3.89 -12.34 -1.61
C ILE A 78 -2.90 -11.71 -2.58
N ALA A 79 -3.32 -11.56 -3.84
CA ALA A 79 -2.68 -10.68 -4.82
C ALA A 79 -3.39 -9.32 -4.78
N HIS A 80 -2.65 -8.23 -4.64
CA HIS A 80 -3.25 -6.91 -4.52
C HIS A 80 -2.37 -5.81 -5.13
N THR A 81 -3.04 -4.80 -5.68
CA THR A 81 -2.39 -3.58 -6.18
C THR A 81 -2.49 -2.50 -5.12
N PHE A 82 -1.33 -2.02 -4.67
CA PHE A 82 -1.23 -0.90 -3.73
C PHE A 82 -0.93 0.38 -4.50
N ILE A 83 -1.56 1.48 -4.10
CA ILE A 83 -1.24 2.82 -4.61
C ILE A 83 -0.05 3.37 -3.81
N VAL A 84 0.95 3.92 -4.49
CA VAL A 84 2.20 4.33 -3.87
C VAL A 84 2.08 5.76 -3.35
N ALA A 85 2.16 5.94 -2.04
CA ALA A 85 2.23 7.24 -1.40
C ALA A 85 3.67 7.78 -1.46
N ARG A 86 3.83 8.95 -2.10
CA ARG A 86 5.07 9.73 -2.08
C ARG A 86 5.00 10.63 -0.86
N HIS A 87 5.80 10.33 0.17
CA HIS A 87 6.16 11.33 1.16
C HIS A 87 7.22 12.27 0.56
#